data_AF-A0A517KMH7-F1
#
_entry.id   AF-A0A517KMH7-F1
#
_cell.length_a   1.000
_cell.length_b   1.000
_cell.length_c   1.000
_cell.angle_alpha   90.00
_cell.angle_beta   90.00
_cell.angle_gamma   90.00
#
_symmetry.space_group_name_H-M   'P 1'
#
loop_
_entity.id
_entity.type
_entity.pdbx_description
1 polymer ?
#
loop_
_entity_poly.entity_id
_entity_poly.type
_entity_poly.pdbx_seq_one_letter_code
_entity_poly.pdbx_strand_id
1 'polypeptide(L)'
;FSENGKTENRKGRTTNNNSTNNDLTNNNNTNNEGSILSGNPTVSSIPYKEIIEYLNKKAGKHFKHNTAKTKDFIKARWNQDFRLEDFKKVIDIKTAEWLNTDSDKYLRPETLFGNKFEGYLNQKIQPTGTDQLERMKYDESYWD
;
A
#
# COMPACT_ATOMS: atom_id res chain seq x y z
N PHE A 1 -32.01 58.15 23.51
CA PHE A 1 -31.35 57.30 22.51
C PHE A 1 -30.76 56.09 23.20
N SER A 2 -31.35 54.90 23.00
CA SER A 2 -30.64 53.63 22.76
C SER A 2 -31.65 52.50 22.80
N GLU A 3 -31.99 52.00 21.61
CA GLU A 3 -32.46 50.63 21.43
C GLU A 3 -31.96 50.19 20.05
N ASN A 4 -31.27 49.05 20.03
CA ASN A 4 -30.93 48.18 18.89
C ASN A 4 -30.06 47.06 19.51
N GLY A 5 -30.39 45.78 19.58
CA GLY A 5 -31.38 44.99 18.85
C GLY A 5 -30.67 43.90 18.03
N LYS A 6 -30.68 42.66 18.55
CA LYS A 6 -30.66 41.34 17.86
C LYS A 6 -29.36 40.95 17.08
N THR A 7 -28.84 39.72 17.15
CA THR A 7 -29.40 38.45 16.60
C THR A 7 -28.50 37.27 17.04
N GLU A 8 -29.05 36.25 17.70
CA GLU A 8 -29.43 34.90 17.21
C GLU A 8 -28.33 33.81 17.13
N ASN A 9 -28.50 32.83 18.04
CA ASN A 9 -27.94 31.47 18.05
C ASN A 9 -28.33 30.66 16.81
N ARG A 10 -27.46 29.75 16.32
CA ARG A 10 -27.82 28.35 15.99
C ARG A 10 -26.64 27.37 16.17
N LYS A 11 -27.00 26.25 16.80
CA LYS A 11 -26.23 25.04 17.13
C LYS A 11 -26.55 23.96 16.09
N GLY A 12 -25.57 23.16 15.67
CA GLY A 12 -25.78 21.93 14.87
C GLY A 12 -24.45 21.41 14.29
N ARG A 13 -23.77 20.45 14.93
CA ARG A 13 -23.89 18.97 14.87
C ARG A 13 -23.37 18.35 13.56
N THR A 14 -22.34 17.51 13.74
CA THR A 14 -21.63 16.55 12.88
C THR A 14 -22.53 15.70 11.98
N THR A 15 -22.09 15.30 10.77
CA THR A 15 -22.34 13.95 10.23
C THR A 15 -21.30 13.54 9.17
N ASN A 16 -20.65 12.41 9.42
CA ASN A 16 -19.88 11.61 8.46
C ASN A 16 -20.85 10.77 7.64
N ASN A 17 -20.79 10.80 6.30
CA ASN A 17 -21.49 9.83 5.46
C ASN A 17 -20.52 9.22 4.45
N ASN A 18 -19.88 8.12 4.87
CA ASN A 18 -19.45 7.06 3.96
C ASN A 18 -20.71 6.47 3.32
N SER A 19 -20.78 6.44 1.99
CA SER A 19 -21.71 5.55 1.29
C SER A 19 -20.95 4.75 0.25
N THR A 20 -20.70 3.50 0.63
CA THR A 20 -20.13 2.42 -0.17
C THR A 20 -21.23 1.87 -1.06
N ASN A 21 -21.13 2.05 -2.37
CA ASN A 21 -21.88 1.23 -3.34
C ASN A 21 -20.91 0.23 -3.96
N ASN A 22 -20.74 -0.88 -3.25
CA ASN A 22 -20.06 -2.08 -3.71
C ASN A 22 -21.06 -2.97 -4.43
N ASP A 23 -21.25 -2.72 -5.73
CA ASP A 23 -21.84 -3.73 -6.61
C ASP A 23 -20.75 -4.68 -7.11
N LEU A 24 -21.00 -5.97 -6.90
CA LEU A 24 -20.13 -7.09 -7.18
C LEU A 24 -20.27 -7.45 -8.65
N THR A 25 -19.18 -7.37 -9.42
CA THR A 25 -19.01 -8.24 -10.58
C THR A 25 -17.66 -8.95 -10.50
N ASN A 26 -17.76 -10.20 -10.06
CA ASN A 26 -16.80 -11.25 -10.31
C ASN A 26 -16.69 -11.45 -11.83
N ASN A 27 -15.49 -11.36 -12.38
CA ASN A 27 -15.14 -12.01 -13.63
C ASN A 27 -13.64 -12.34 -13.58
N ASN A 28 -13.36 -13.56 -13.15
CA ASN A 28 -12.12 -14.24 -13.51
C ASN A 28 -12.09 -14.34 -15.04
N ASN A 29 -11.19 -13.60 -15.69
CA ASN A 29 -10.81 -13.92 -17.05
C ASN A 29 -9.29 -13.94 -17.20
N THR A 30 -8.79 -15.16 -17.34
CA THR A 30 -7.45 -15.56 -17.75
C THR A 30 -7.25 -15.15 -19.21
N ASN A 31 -6.60 -14.00 -19.47
CA ASN A 31 -6.13 -13.66 -20.82
C ASN A 31 -4.62 -13.40 -20.77
N ASN A 32 -3.89 -14.51 -20.87
CA ASN A 32 -2.57 -14.60 -21.47
C ASN A 32 -2.67 -14.27 -22.96
N GLU A 33 -2.71 -12.99 -23.29
CA GLU A 33 -2.56 -12.47 -24.65
C GLU A 33 -1.31 -11.59 -24.67
N GLY A 34 -0.17 -12.21 -25.00
CA GLY A 34 0.93 -11.48 -25.59
C GLY A 34 0.53 -11.10 -27.00
N SER A 35 0.35 -9.81 -27.27
CA SER A 35 0.20 -9.33 -28.64
C SER A 35 0.67 -7.87 -28.80
N ILE A 36 1.84 -7.79 -29.43
CA ILE A 36 2.20 -6.87 -30.52
C ILE A 36 2.50 -5.40 -30.17
N LEU A 37 3.81 -5.19 -29.96
CA LEU A 37 4.65 -4.10 -30.47
C LEU A 37 3.94 -3.04 -31.33
N SER A 38 3.79 -1.84 -30.78
CA SER A 38 3.57 -0.60 -31.52
C SER A 38 4.74 0.34 -31.22
N GLY A 39 5.40 0.81 -32.29
CA GLY A 39 6.77 1.30 -32.32
C GLY A 39 7.08 2.51 -31.44
N ASN A 40 7.96 2.31 -30.44
CA ASN A 40 9.09 3.20 -30.14
C ASN A 40 10.06 2.45 -29.19
N PRO A 41 11.35 2.25 -29.51
CA PRO A 41 12.22 1.37 -28.73
C PRO A 41 12.81 1.98 -27.44
N THR A 42 12.21 3.02 -26.84
CA THR A 42 12.86 3.76 -25.72
C THR A 42 11.95 4.14 -24.54
N VAL A 43 10.80 3.47 -24.35
CA VAL A 43 10.01 3.65 -23.12
C VAL A 43 9.78 2.29 -22.48
N SER A 44 10.62 1.95 -21.50
CA SER A 44 10.37 0.82 -20.61
C SER A 44 9.00 1.00 -19.96
N SER A 45 8.01 0.24 -20.43
CA SER A 45 6.66 0.31 -19.90
C SER A 45 6.66 -0.01 -18.41
N ILE A 46 5.95 0.78 -17.62
CA ILE A 46 5.86 0.60 -16.17
C ILE A 46 5.16 -0.74 -15.88
N PRO A 47 5.80 -1.67 -15.13
CA PRO A 47 5.27 -3.00 -14.86
C PRO A 47 4.24 -2.98 -13.70
N TYR A 48 3.12 -2.26 -13.89
CA TYR A 48 2.08 -2.12 -12.86
C TYR A 48 1.53 -3.46 -12.35
N LYS A 49 1.32 -4.40 -13.27
CA LYS A 49 0.77 -5.73 -12.96
C LYS A 49 1.72 -6.49 -12.03
N GLU A 50 3.00 -6.54 -12.37
CA GLU A 50 4.01 -7.29 -11.61
C GLU A 50 4.17 -6.75 -10.18
N ILE A 51 4.24 -5.42 -10.02
CA ILE A 51 4.36 -4.78 -8.69
C ILE A 51 3.17 -5.15 -7.79
N ILE A 52 1.95 -5.11 -8.33
CA ILE A 52 0.74 -5.35 -7.56
C ILE A 52 0.51 -6.85 -7.32
N GLU A 53 0.84 -7.71 -8.27
CA GLU A 53 0.82 -9.16 -8.06
C GLU A 53 1.81 -9.57 -6.97
N TYR A 54 2.99 -8.95 -6.94
CA TYR A 54 3.97 -9.20 -5.87
C TYR A 54 3.45 -8.78 -4.49
N LEU A 55 2.86 -7.57 -4.39
CA LEU A 55 2.21 -7.12 -3.16
C LEU A 55 1.10 -8.09 -2.70
N ASN A 56 0.23 -8.48 -3.62
CA ASN A 56 -0.86 -9.41 -3.37
C ASN A 56 -0.35 -10.76 -2.85
N LYS A 57 0.69 -11.30 -3.49
CA LYS A 57 1.33 -12.56 -3.09
C LYS A 57 1.94 -12.48 -1.70
N LYS A 58 2.67 -11.40 -1.39
CA LYS A 58 3.37 -11.24 -0.10
C LYS A 58 2.43 -10.90 1.06
N ALA A 59 1.39 -10.11 0.83
CA ALA A 59 0.45 -9.67 1.87
C ALA A 59 -0.82 -10.55 1.96
N GLY A 60 -0.98 -11.54 1.08
CA GLY A 60 -2.21 -12.35 1.00
C GLY A 60 -3.45 -11.52 0.67
N LYS A 61 -3.30 -10.51 -0.20
CA LYS A 61 -4.38 -9.58 -0.59
C LYS A 61 -4.69 -9.68 -2.09
N HIS A 62 -5.73 -8.99 -2.53
CA HIS A 62 -6.20 -9.02 -3.93
C HIS A 62 -6.47 -7.61 -4.48
N PHE A 63 -5.47 -6.73 -4.42
CA PHE A 63 -5.55 -5.40 -5.03
C PHE A 63 -5.58 -5.47 -6.56
N LYS A 64 -6.33 -4.55 -7.18
CA LYS A 64 -6.45 -4.44 -8.64
C LYS A 64 -5.32 -3.57 -9.20
N HIS A 65 -4.53 -4.12 -10.12
CA HIS A 65 -3.44 -3.41 -10.78
C HIS A 65 -3.90 -2.38 -11.82
N ASN A 66 -5.16 -2.44 -12.24
CA ASN A 66 -5.68 -1.62 -13.34
C ASN A 66 -6.33 -0.29 -12.90
N THR A 67 -6.48 -0.04 -11.59
CA THR A 67 -7.15 1.17 -11.10
C THR A 67 -6.29 2.41 -11.30
N ALA A 68 -6.94 3.56 -11.58
CA ALA A 68 -6.24 4.83 -11.80
C ALA A 68 -5.35 5.20 -10.60
N LYS A 69 -5.91 5.19 -9.38
CA LYS A 69 -5.16 5.53 -8.16
C LYS A 69 -3.91 4.67 -7.96
N THR A 70 -4.03 3.34 -8.12
CA THR A 70 -2.88 2.44 -7.98
C THR A 70 -1.80 2.73 -9.01
N LYS A 71 -2.20 2.99 -10.27
CA LYS A 71 -1.27 3.39 -11.33
C LYS A 71 -0.61 4.72 -11.01
N ASP A 72 -1.34 5.70 -10.49
CA ASP A 72 -0.81 7.02 -10.16
C ASP A 72 0.29 6.93 -9.09
N PHE A 73 0.07 6.14 -8.03
CA PHE A 73 1.10 5.94 -7.00
C PHE A 73 2.37 5.28 -7.55
N ILE A 74 2.23 4.26 -8.39
CA ILE A 74 3.38 3.58 -9.01
C ILE A 74 4.09 4.52 -9.99
N LYS A 75 3.34 5.19 -10.86
CA LYS A 75 3.87 6.12 -11.86
C LYS A 75 4.61 7.29 -11.22
N ALA A 76 4.08 7.83 -10.13
CA ALA A 76 4.74 8.90 -9.39
C ALA A 76 6.14 8.50 -8.92
N ARG A 77 6.34 7.23 -8.53
CA ARG A 77 7.62 6.72 -8.00
C ARG A 77 8.53 6.30 -9.15
N TRP A 78 7.96 5.74 -10.21
CA TRP A 78 8.69 5.47 -11.45
C TRP A 78 9.33 6.72 -12.05
N ASN A 79 8.61 7.85 -12.01
CA ASN A 79 9.11 9.15 -12.46
C ASN A 79 10.19 9.76 -11.55
N GLN A 80 10.38 9.22 -10.35
CA GLN A 80 11.43 9.58 -9.39
C GLN A 80 12.62 8.61 -9.48
N ASP A 81 12.79 7.94 -10.62
CA ASP A 81 13.85 6.97 -10.89
C ASP A 81 13.84 5.67 -10.07
N PHE A 82 12.78 5.41 -9.31
CA PHE A 82 12.58 4.09 -8.71
C PHE A 82 12.17 3.07 -9.76
N ARG A 83 12.67 1.84 -9.60
CA ARG A 83 12.41 0.71 -10.51
C ARG A 83 11.79 -0.45 -9.76
N LEU A 84 11.34 -1.44 -10.52
CA LEU A 84 10.62 -2.62 -10.05
C LEU A 84 11.23 -3.24 -8.77
N GLU A 85 12.55 -3.36 -8.70
CA GLU A 85 13.24 -3.94 -7.54
C GLU A 85 13.09 -3.11 -6.26
N ASP A 86 13.02 -1.77 -6.38
CA ASP A 86 12.74 -0.89 -5.23
C ASP A 86 11.34 -1.12 -4.69
N PHE A 87 10.35 -1.29 -5.57
CA PHE A 87 8.98 -1.61 -5.15
C PHE A 87 8.92 -2.95 -4.44
N LYS A 88 9.56 -3.98 -4.99
CA LYS A 88 9.64 -5.31 -4.36
C LYS A 88 10.30 -5.22 -2.98
N LYS A 89 11.40 -4.48 -2.87
CA LYS A 89 12.10 -4.27 -1.59
C LYS A 89 11.22 -3.58 -0.55
N VAL A 90 10.51 -2.50 -0.91
CA VAL A 90 9.56 -1.84 0.01
C VAL A 90 8.45 -2.80 0.46
N ILE A 91 7.92 -3.61 -0.47
CA ILE A 91 6.92 -4.65 -0.15
C ILE A 91 7.50 -5.66 0.84
N ASP A 92 8.71 -6.16 0.61
CA ASP A 92 9.35 -7.14 1.50
C ASP A 92 9.60 -6.57 2.90
N ILE A 93 10.15 -5.35 3.00
CA ILE A 93 10.40 -4.67 4.28
C ILE A 93 9.10 -4.51 5.06
N LYS A 94 8.04 -4.00 4.42
CA LYS A 94 6.79 -3.70 5.12
C LYS A 94 5.95 -4.92 5.39
N THR A 95 5.98 -5.93 4.52
CA THR A 95 5.31 -7.19 4.82
C THR A 95 5.98 -7.91 5.98
N ALA A 96 7.32 -7.90 6.07
CA ALA A 96 8.00 -8.45 7.25
C ALA A 96 7.63 -7.73 8.56
N GLU A 97 7.47 -6.40 8.51
CA GLU A 97 7.18 -5.59 9.71
C GLU A 97 5.70 -5.60 10.11
N TRP A 98 4.78 -5.56 9.14
CA TRP A 98 3.36 -5.26 9.40
C TRP A 98 2.44 -6.46 9.21
N LEU A 99 2.83 -7.48 8.45
CA LEU A 99 1.98 -8.66 8.26
C LEU A 99 1.72 -9.33 9.60
N ASN A 100 0.47 -9.74 9.85
CA ASN A 100 0.01 -10.34 11.11
C ASN A 100 0.10 -9.41 12.35
N THR A 101 0.23 -8.10 12.14
CA THR A 101 0.13 -7.09 13.21
C THR A 101 -1.08 -6.18 12.99
N ASP A 102 -1.37 -5.29 13.95
CA ASP A 102 -2.39 -4.24 13.78
C ASP A 102 -2.15 -3.32 12.58
N SER A 103 -0.92 -3.32 12.05
CA SER A 103 -0.49 -2.53 10.91
C SER A 103 -0.70 -3.23 9.55
N ASP A 104 -1.13 -4.51 9.50
CA ASP A 104 -1.40 -5.24 8.24
C ASP A 104 -2.40 -4.48 7.34
N LYS A 105 -3.37 -3.79 7.96
CA LYS A 105 -4.35 -2.94 7.24
C LYS A 105 -3.71 -1.83 6.38
N TYR A 106 -2.45 -1.50 6.62
CA TYR A 106 -1.68 -0.49 5.89
C TYR A 106 -0.82 -1.07 4.75
N LEU A 107 -0.82 -2.39 4.55
CA LEU A 107 -0.18 -3.04 3.39
C LEU A 107 -1.01 -2.83 2.11
N ARG A 108 -1.11 -1.58 1.65
CA ARG A 108 -1.88 -1.15 0.48
C ARG A 108 -1.02 -0.29 -0.45
N PRO A 109 -1.31 -0.24 -1.77
CA PRO A 109 -0.53 0.57 -2.71
C PRO A 109 -0.42 2.05 -2.32
N GLU A 110 -1.51 2.67 -1.85
CA GLU A 110 -1.53 4.06 -1.41
C GLU A 110 -0.55 4.36 -0.27
N THR A 111 -0.45 3.44 0.70
CA THR A 111 0.42 3.63 1.85
C THR A 111 1.87 3.31 1.50
N LEU A 112 2.12 2.17 0.87
CA LEU A 112 3.46 1.71 0.53
C LEU A 112 4.15 2.61 -0.50
N PHE A 113 3.38 3.06 -1.50
CA PHE A 113 3.88 3.91 -2.59
C PHE A 113 3.45 5.37 -2.40
N GLY A 114 3.16 5.76 -1.15
CA GLY A 114 2.93 7.13 -0.73
C GLY A 114 4.23 7.92 -0.59
N ASN A 115 4.16 9.10 0.06
CA ASN A 115 5.30 10.02 0.17
C ASN A 115 6.46 9.48 1.02
N LYS A 116 6.25 8.37 1.74
CA LYS A 116 7.26 7.72 2.58
C LYS A 116 8.01 6.58 1.88
N PHE A 117 7.83 6.41 0.56
CA PHE A 117 8.42 5.32 -0.21
C PHE A 117 9.93 5.17 -0.01
N GLU A 118 10.70 6.25 -0.21
CA GLU A 118 12.16 6.25 -0.03
C GLU A 118 12.57 5.96 1.43
N GLY A 119 11.79 6.45 2.39
CA GLY A 119 11.99 6.15 3.81
C GLY A 119 11.81 4.66 4.10
N TYR A 120 10.82 4.02 3.48
CA TYR A 120 10.64 2.57 3.60
C TYR A 120 11.74 1.79 2.90
N LEU A 121 12.21 2.24 1.74
CA LEU A 121 13.26 1.59 0.96
C LEU A 121 14.60 1.54 1.72
N ASN A 122 14.88 2.59 2.50
CA ASN A 122 16.10 2.76 3.29
C ASN A 122 15.96 2.25 4.74
N GLN A 123 14.80 1.69 5.12
CA GLN A 123 14.60 1.20 6.47
C GLN A 123 15.43 -0.06 6.72
N LYS A 124 16.15 -0.10 7.85
CA LYS A 124 16.81 -1.31 8.31
C LYS A 124 15.76 -2.30 8.80
N ILE A 125 15.84 -3.54 8.33
CA ILE A 125 15.00 -4.63 8.84
C ILE A 125 15.48 -4.90 10.27
N GLN A 126 14.69 -4.47 11.25
CA GLN A 126 14.96 -4.81 12.64
C GLN A 126 14.43 -6.22 12.89
N PRO A 127 15.21 -7.12 13.51
CA PRO A 127 14.69 -8.43 13.90
C PRO A 127 13.50 -8.23 14.83
N THR A 128 12.37 -8.83 14.48
CA THR A 128 11.14 -8.70 15.24
C THR A 128 11.30 -9.39 16.60
N GLY A 129 10.55 -8.97 17.62
CA GLY A 129 10.60 -9.62 18.95
C GLY A 129 10.29 -11.12 18.90
N THR A 130 9.52 -11.57 17.90
CA THR A 130 9.28 -12.99 17.60
C THR A 130 10.55 -13.73 17.21
N ASP A 131 11.41 -13.13 16.38
CA ASP A 131 12.71 -13.73 16.02
C ASP A 131 13.63 -13.84 17.24
N GLN A 132 13.55 -12.87 18.16
CA GLN A 132 14.31 -12.89 19.42
C GLN A 132 13.81 -13.97 20.36
N LEU A 133 12.49 -14.09 20.55
CA LEU A 133 11.87 -15.12 21.39
C LEU A 133 12.14 -16.53 20.85
N GLU A 134 12.07 -16.71 19.53
CA GLU A 134 12.38 -17.99 18.90
C GLU A 134 13.87 -18.33 19.08
N ARG A 135 14.77 -17.36 18.88
CA ARG A 135 16.21 -17.56 19.12
C ARG A 135 16.52 -17.85 20.59
N MET A 136 15.83 -17.23 21.54
CA MET A 136 15.94 -17.51 22.97
C MET A 136 15.38 -18.89 23.34
N LYS A 137 14.35 -19.38 22.65
CA LYS A 137 13.80 -20.74 22.88
C LYS A 137 14.83 -21.84 22.62
N TYR A 138 15.77 -21.60 21.70
CA TYR A 138 16.84 -22.54 21.33
C TYR A 138 18.19 -22.21 21.98
N ASP A 139 18.28 -21.13 22.76
CA ASP A 139 19.49 -20.78 23.51
C ASP A 139 19.46 -21.48 24.87
N GLU A 140 20.21 -22.57 24.99
CA GLU A 140 20.19 -23.50 26.12
C GLU A 140 20.58 -22.81 27.44
N SER A 141 21.32 -21.69 27.38
CA SER A 141 21.75 -20.93 28.57
C SER A 141 20.67 -20.05 29.21
N TYR A 142 19.43 -20.04 28.69
CA TYR A 142 18.32 -19.28 29.30
C TYR A 142 17.54 -20.09 30.34
N TRP A 143 17.66 -21.42 30.32
CA TRP A 143 17.00 -22.33 31.26
C TRP A 143 17.90 -22.79 32.41
N ASP A 144 19.19 -22.46 32.36
CA ASP A 144 20.21 -22.73 33.40
C ASP A 144 20.31 -21.62 34.47
#